data_AF-A0A365QYR2-F1
#
_entry.id   AF-A0A365QYR2-F1
#
_cell.length_a   1.000
_cell.length_b   1.000
_cell.length_c   1.000
_cell.angle_alpha   90.00
_cell.angle_beta   90.00
_cell.angle_gamma   90.00
#
_symmetry.space_group_name_H-M   'P 1'
#
loop_
_entity.id
_entity.type
_entity.pdbx_description
1 polymer ?
#
loop_
_entity_poly.entity_id
_entity_poly.type
_entity_poly.pdbx_seq_one_letter_code
_entity_poly.pdbx_strand_id
1 'polypeptide(L)'
;MIRLEQYYAGDDVWKNFSDLFAKFKDFPEVRDLAKALNGHLDLAYTIYWVAGPTSAQKWISSNVPALDNISPIDCTDDPELIKRLRECLMRMPS
;
A
#
# COMPACT_ATOMS: atom_id res chain seq x y z
N MET A 1 4.17 19.30 5.59
CA MET A 1 3.29 18.11 5.59
C MET A 1 2.54 18.12 4.26
N ILE A 2 2.89 17.21 3.35
CA ILE A 2 2.18 17.07 2.07
C ILE A 2 1.08 16.03 2.33
N ARG A 3 -0.17 16.46 2.47
CA ARG A 3 -1.31 15.58 2.67
C ARG A 3 -1.62 14.86 1.36
N LEU A 4 -1.02 13.68 1.14
CA LEU A 4 -1.16 12.96 -0.15
C LEU A 4 -2.61 12.59 -0.44
N GLU A 5 -3.43 12.34 0.59
CA GLU A 5 -4.85 12.05 0.45
C GLU A 5 -5.63 13.13 -0.33
N GLN A 6 -5.16 14.39 -0.31
CA GLN A 6 -5.77 15.49 -1.07
C GLN A 6 -5.57 15.39 -2.58
N TYR A 7 -4.58 14.61 -3.02
CA TYR A 7 -4.28 14.38 -4.42
C TYR A 7 -4.75 13.03 -4.92
N TYR A 8 -5.43 12.26 -4.06
CA TYR A 8 -5.87 10.92 -4.39
C TYR A 8 -6.77 10.94 -5.63
N ALA A 9 -6.31 10.28 -6.69
CA ALA A 9 -6.95 10.29 -8.00
C ALA A 9 -8.29 9.52 -8.05
N GLY A 10 -8.66 8.84 -6.96
CA GLY A 10 -9.91 8.08 -6.83
C GLY A 10 -9.71 6.57 -6.86
N ASP A 11 -10.72 5.85 -6.38
CA ASP A 11 -10.68 4.39 -6.23
C ASP A 11 -10.59 3.65 -7.57
N ASP A 12 -11.16 4.20 -8.64
CA ASP A 12 -11.06 3.61 -9.97
C ASP A 12 -9.62 3.65 -10.51
N VAL A 13 -8.92 4.77 -10.28
CA VAL A 13 -7.52 4.92 -10.69
C VAL A 13 -6.63 3.98 -9.88
N TRP A 14 -6.86 3.93 -8.56
CA TRP A 14 -6.17 3.00 -7.69
C TRP A 14 -6.38 1.55 -8.14
N LYS A 15 -7.63 1.14 -8.39
CA LYS A 15 -7.95 -0.22 -8.81
C LYS A 15 -7.26 -0.57 -10.13
N ASN A 16 -7.28 0.33 -11.11
CA ASN A 16 -6.61 0.11 -12.38
C ASN A 16 -5.09 -0.05 -12.21
N PHE A 17 -4.48 0.72 -11.31
CA PHE A 17 -3.07 0.61 -10.96
C PHE A 17 -2.76 -0.69 -10.22
N SER A 18 -3.54 -1.01 -9.18
CA SER A 18 -3.34 -2.18 -8.34
C SER A 18 -3.55 -3.47 -9.14
N ASP A 19 -4.52 -3.50 -10.06
CA ASP A 19 -4.81 -4.67 -10.88
C ASP A 19 -3.62 -5.12 -11.78
N LEU A 20 -2.68 -4.21 -12.09
CA LEU A 20 -1.41 -4.57 -12.77
C LEU A 20 -0.59 -5.61 -11.99
N PHE A 21 -0.76 -5.63 -10.67
CA PHE A 21 -0.04 -6.47 -9.73
C PHE A 21 -0.90 -7.61 -9.15
N ALA A 22 -2.18 -7.70 -9.54
CA ALA A 22 -3.10 -8.73 -9.07
C ALA A 22 -2.62 -10.16 -9.39
N LYS A 23 -1.67 -10.35 -10.32
CA LYS A 23 -1.01 -11.64 -10.57
C LYS A 23 -0.30 -12.23 -9.34
N PHE A 24 0.06 -11.40 -8.36
CA PHE A 24 0.72 -11.83 -7.12
C PHE A 24 -0.27 -12.16 -5.99
N LYS A 25 -1.58 -11.94 -6.18
CA LYS A 25 -2.60 -12.09 -5.12
C LYS A 25 -2.65 -13.46 -4.43
N ASP A 26 -2.23 -14.51 -5.15
CA ASP A 26 -2.26 -15.89 -4.67
C ASP A 26 -0.94 -16.34 -4.02
N PHE A 27 0.06 -15.47 -3.98
CA PHE A 27 1.34 -15.77 -3.36
C PHE A 27 1.15 -15.83 -1.83
N PRO A 28 1.70 -16.84 -1.13
CA PRO A 28 1.59 -16.95 0.32
C PRO A 28 2.04 -15.68 1.05
N GLU A 29 3.14 -15.08 0.60
CA GLU A 29 3.70 -13.86 1.18
C GLU A 29 2.75 -12.67 1.03
N VAL A 30 2.07 -12.56 -0.11
CA VAL A 30 1.07 -11.52 -0.34
C VAL A 30 -0.15 -11.73 0.54
N ARG A 31 -0.59 -12.97 0.73
CA ARG A 31 -1.71 -13.27 1.63
C ARG A 31 -1.37 -12.97 3.08
N ASP A 32 -0.13 -13.21 3.49
CA ASP A 32 0.31 -12.87 4.84
C ASP A 32 0.47 -11.36 5.05
N LEU A 33 0.95 -10.63 4.03
CA LEU A 33 0.92 -9.17 4.01
C LEU A 33 -0.52 -8.64 4.10
N ALA A 34 -1.45 -9.22 3.35
CA ALA A 34 -2.85 -8.81 3.39
C ALA A 34 -3.46 -8.98 4.79
N LYS A 35 -3.16 -10.08 5.49
CA LYS A 35 -3.59 -10.27 6.89
C LYS A 35 -3.03 -9.18 7.81
N ALA A 36 -1.76 -8.80 7.63
CA ALA A 36 -1.13 -7.74 8.42
C ALA A 36 -1.69 -6.34 8.09
N LEU A 37 -2.23 -6.16 6.88
CA LEU A 37 -2.87 -4.95 6.40
C LEU A 37 -4.41 -5.03 6.53
N ASN A 38 -4.94 -5.57 7.62
CA ASN A 38 -6.39 -5.65 7.88
C ASN A 38 -7.24 -6.29 6.76
N GLY A 39 -6.67 -7.20 5.97
CA GLY A 39 -7.34 -7.87 4.86
C GLY A 39 -7.29 -7.14 3.52
N HIS A 40 -6.60 -5.99 3.45
CA HIS A 40 -6.45 -5.21 2.22
C HIS A 40 -5.50 -5.89 1.22
N LEU A 41 -6.06 -6.80 0.42
CA LEU A 41 -5.31 -7.57 -0.57
C LEU A 41 -4.74 -6.68 -1.69
N ASP A 42 -5.47 -5.64 -2.07
CA ASP A 42 -5.06 -4.63 -3.06
C ASP A 42 -3.78 -3.89 -2.65
N LEU A 43 -3.71 -3.50 -1.39
CA LEU A 43 -2.50 -2.92 -0.80
C LEU A 43 -1.37 -3.96 -0.75
N ALA A 44 -1.68 -5.19 -0.33
CA ALA A 44 -0.68 -6.22 -0.13
C ALA A 44 0.11 -6.58 -1.38
N TYR A 45 -0.55 -6.88 -2.50
CA TYR A 45 0.18 -7.23 -3.73
C TYR A 45 0.90 -6.01 -4.33
N THR A 46 0.41 -4.79 -4.10
CA THR A 46 1.04 -3.56 -4.60
C THR A 46 2.31 -3.28 -3.82
N ILE A 47 2.24 -3.37 -2.49
CA ILE A 47 3.39 -3.23 -1.60
C ILE A 47 4.42 -4.33 -1.85
N TYR A 48 3.97 -5.57 -2.10
CA TYR A 48 4.86 -6.66 -2.47
C TYR A 48 5.68 -6.35 -3.72
N TRP A 49 5.08 -5.68 -4.72
CA TRP A 49 5.79 -5.23 -5.90
C TRP A 49 6.73 -4.05 -5.63
N VAL A 50 6.27 -3.02 -4.90
CA VAL A 50 7.05 -1.81 -4.59
C VAL A 50 8.26 -2.10 -3.68
N ALA A 51 8.03 -2.83 -2.58
CA ALA A 51 9.04 -3.10 -1.56
C ALA A 51 9.80 -4.42 -1.81
N GLY A 52 9.26 -5.30 -2.67
CA GLY A 52 9.82 -6.61 -2.95
C GLY A 52 9.52 -7.68 -1.88
N PRO A 53 9.69 -8.97 -2.23
CA PRO A 53 9.28 -10.11 -1.40
C PRO A 53 9.90 -10.13 -0.01
N THR A 54 11.19 -9.79 0.09
CA THR A 54 11.95 -9.92 1.35
C THR A 54 11.76 -8.71 2.26
N SER A 55 11.42 -7.54 1.71
CA SER A 55 11.37 -6.29 2.46
C SER A 55 9.97 -5.75 2.69
N ALA A 56 8.95 -6.23 1.96
CA ALA A 56 7.57 -5.80 2.14
C ALA A 56 7.08 -5.94 3.59
N GLN A 57 7.33 -7.08 4.23
CA GLN A 57 6.90 -7.32 5.62
C GLN A 57 7.52 -6.30 6.59
N LYS A 58 8.80 -5.96 6.39
CA LYS A 58 9.48 -4.97 7.23
C LYS A 58 8.98 -3.56 6.90
N TRP A 59 8.73 -3.28 5.63
CA TRP A 59 8.30 -1.97 5.16
C TRP A 59 6.92 -1.61 5.69
N ILE A 60 5.96 -2.54 5.71
CA ILE A 60 4.62 -2.28 6.25
C ILE A 60 4.61 -1.91 7.73
N SER A 61 5.60 -2.36 8.50
CA SER A 61 5.78 -2.00 9.92
C SER A 61 6.80 -0.88 10.16
N SER A 62 7.38 -0.31 9.10
CA SER A 62 8.37 0.77 9.21
C SER A 62 7.71 2.12 8.98
N ASN A 63 8.23 3.16 9.64
CA ASN A 63 7.78 4.52 9.43
C ASN A 63 8.19 5.00 8.03
N VAL A 64 7.21 5.45 7.25
CA VAL A 64 7.43 5.95 5.89
C VAL A 64 7.35 7.48 5.90
N PRO A 65 8.43 8.20 5.56
CA PRO A 65 8.43 9.67 5.55
C PRO A 65 7.33 10.27 4.67
N ALA A 66 7.01 9.63 3.54
CA ALA A 66 5.95 10.06 2.64
C ALA A 66 4.54 9.92 3.23
N LEU A 67 4.35 9.13 4.29
CA LEU A 67 3.07 8.96 4.98
C LEU A 67 2.93 9.88 6.21
N ASP A 68 3.86 10.82 6.40
CA ASP A 68 4.07 11.59 7.65
C ASP A 68 4.67 10.75 8.79
N ASN A 69 5.62 9.86 8.48
CA ASN A 69 6.34 9.00 9.43
C ASN A 69 5.45 8.01 10.20
N ILE A 70 4.26 7.69 9.68
CA ILE A 70 3.46 6.56 10.14
C ILE A 70 3.78 5.31 9.31
N SER A 71 3.41 4.14 9.83
CA SER A 71 3.60 2.90 9.11
C SER A 71 2.42 2.60 8.17
N PRO A 72 2.63 1.85 7.07
CA PRO A 72 1.55 1.42 6.19
C PRO A 72 0.46 0.60 6.90
N ILE A 73 0.79 -0.20 7.92
CA ILE A 73 -0.23 -0.90 8.72
C ILE A 73 -1.14 0.08 9.46
N ASP A 74 -0.59 1.13 10.08
CA ASP A 74 -1.39 2.14 10.80
C ASP A 74 -2.31 2.91 9.85
N CYS A 75 -1.94 2.99 8.57
CA CYS A 75 -2.79 3.63 7.55
C CYS A 75 -4.07 2.84 7.28
N THR A 76 -4.11 1.54 7.57
CA THR A 76 -5.27 0.69 7.26
C THR A 76 -6.42 0.82 8.27
N ASP A 77 -6.19 1.52 9.39
CA ASP A 77 -7.22 1.77 10.41
C ASP A 77 -8.04 3.04 10.14
N ASP A 78 -7.63 3.88 9.17
CA ASP A 78 -8.31 5.14 8.84
C ASP A 78 -8.51 5.27 7.32
N PRO A 79 -9.76 5.46 6.83
CA PRO A 79 -10.06 5.60 5.40
C PRO A 79 -9.30 6.73 4.68
N GLU A 80 -9.00 7.84 5.36
CA GLU A 80 -8.20 8.93 4.78
C GLU A 80 -6.73 8.54 4.67
N LEU A 81 -6.20 7.80 5.65
CA LEU A 81 -4.84 7.29 5.60
C LEU A 81 -4.67 6.19 4.55
N ILE A 82 -5.71 5.40 4.28
CA ILE A 82 -5.73 4.46 3.14
C ILE A 82 -5.53 5.24 1.83
N LYS A 83 -6.26 6.35 1.62
CA LYS A 83 -6.08 7.18 0.41
C LYS A 83 -4.67 7.73 0.32
N ARG A 84 -4.09 8.18 1.44
CA ARG A 84 -2.70 8.63 1.52
C ARG A 84 -1.72 7.53 1.12
N LEU A 85 -1.91 6.31 1.63
CA LEU A 85 -1.07 5.16 1.31
C LEU A 85 -1.17 4.78 -0.17
N ARG A 86 -2.38 4.75 -0.73
CA ARG A 86 -2.61 4.48 -2.16
C ARG A 86 -1.93 5.51 -3.05
N GLU A 87 -2.10 6.79 -2.75
CA GLU A 87 -1.43 7.87 -3.48
C GLU A 87 0.10 7.78 -3.37
N CYS A 88 0.61 7.44 -2.18
CA CYS A 88 2.05 7.21 -1.96
C CYS A 88 2.57 6.09 -2.87
N LEU A 89 1.88 4.96 -2.93
CA LEU A 89 2.25 3.80 -3.75
C LEU A 89 2.21 4.14 -5.26
N MET A 90 1.20 4.88 -5.72
CA MET A 90 1.09 5.30 -7.12
C MET A 90 2.18 6.29 -7.55
N ARG A 91 2.81 6.99 -6.61
CA ARG A 91 3.91 7.93 -6.85
C ARG A 91 5.29 7.31 -6.73
N MET A 92 5.40 6.07 -6.28
CA MET A 92 6.70 5.41 -6.20
C MET A 92 7.19 5.07 -7.61
N PRO A 93 8.43 5.45 -7.98
CA PRO A 93 8.97 5.15 -9.29
C PRO A 93 9.10 3.64 -9.48
N SER A 94 8.73 3.17 -10.67
CA SER A 94 8.96 1.79 -11.15
C SER A 94 10.39 1.60 -11.62
#